data_AF-A0A8H4RGA3-F1
#
_entry.id   AF-A0A8H4RGA3-F1
#
_cell.length_a   1.000
_cell.length_b   1.000
_cell.length_c   1.000
_cell.angle_alpha   90.00
_cell.angle_beta   90.00
_cell.angle_gamma   90.00
#
_symmetry.space_group_name_H-M   'P 1'
#
loop_
_entity.id
_entity.type
_entity.pdbx_description
1 polymer ?
#
loop_
_entity_poly.entity_id
_entity_poly.type
_entity_poly.pdbx_seq_one_letter_code
_entity_poly.pdbx_strand_id
1 'polypeptide(L)'
;MEINERTPLIFTGRITSPPQRYQDTVERRFFRVAIRSTLIGVALFILFHQLPRPVVDTQTCYSSLGTSRAYASAEALNNNIDNFCQDAANNVLFITIGRTRSKTYYPNTPEEYTMTVGLSNHAFGFDQHKCTDAMSSIISGCDVSVNGSNPMNWKQGGKRVQGKYTYQIDIFRQNRPWPPPAKPRQGCEGWYKFILQHYDIYGAGWANYDWGQKSLMSAINPCCGLGSLTGWGFEYFDQPDENGWWWSLDPAISDPSLFTGSEDRGITSCDSSHDLWS
;
A
#
# COMPACT_ATOMS: atom_id res chain seq x y z
N MET A 1 91.99 54.22 18.94
CA MET A 1 91.56 52.82 18.82
C MET A 1 91.03 52.64 17.41
N GLU A 2 91.89 52.08 16.55
CA GLU A 2 91.55 51.45 15.26
C GLU A 2 90.42 50.38 15.44
N ILE A 3 89.70 49.80 14.48
CA ILE A 3 89.73 49.73 13.00
C ILE A 3 88.27 49.36 12.53
N ASN A 4 87.75 49.48 11.30
CA ASN A 4 88.26 49.70 9.95
C ASN A 4 87.17 50.35 9.03
N GLU A 5 87.50 50.64 7.77
CA GLU A 5 86.53 50.90 6.68
C GLU A 5 85.95 49.59 6.09
N ARG A 6 84.80 49.66 5.39
CA ARG A 6 84.56 48.94 4.10
C ARG A 6 83.23 49.30 3.42
N THR A 7 83.34 49.78 2.18
CA THR A 7 82.25 50.03 1.22
C THR A 7 81.74 48.74 0.57
N PRO A 8 80.42 48.56 0.36
CA PRO A 8 79.89 47.57 -0.58
C PRO A 8 79.56 48.19 -1.95
N LEU A 9 79.95 47.51 -3.03
CA LEU A 9 79.73 47.91 -4.42
C LEU A 9 78.30 47.66 -4.89
N ILE A 10 77.77 48.57 -5.72
CA ILE A 10 76.51 48.38 -6.46
C ILE A 10 76.76 47.44 -7.64
N PHE A 11 76.09 46.28 -7.67
CA PHE A 11 76.16 45.34 -8.79
C PHE A 11 74.90 45.42 -9.66
N THR A 12 74.95 46.19 -10.74
CA THR A 12 73.88 46.23 -11.75
C THR A 12 74.00 45.04 -12.71
N GLY A 13 73.34 43.93 -12.42
CA GLY A 13 73.23 42.79 -13.33
C GLY A 13 72.28 43.08 -14.49
N ARG A 14 72.79 43.17 -15.73
CA ARG A 14 71.94 43.11 -16.93
C ARG A 14 71.42 41.68 -17.12
N ILE A 15 70.11 41.49 -16.96
CA ILE A 15 69.45 40.25 -17.38
C ILE A 15 69.18 40.36 -18.89
N THR A 16 69.98 39.66 -19.70
CA THR A 16 69.69 39.46 -21.13
C THR A 16 68.61 38.39 -21.29
N SER A 17 67.54 38.72 -22.02
CA SER A 17 66.45 37.80 -22.35
C SER A 17 66.93 36.60 -23.19
N PRO A 18 66.45 35.36 -22.94
CA PRO A 18 66.82 34.20 -23.75
C PRO A 18 66.29 34.26 -25.19
N PRO A 19 66.91 33.54 -26.15
CA PRO A 19 66.52 33.61 -27.56
C PRO A 19 65.17 32.93 -27.86
N GLN A 20 64.40 33.59 -28.71
CA GLN A 20 62.97 33.41 -28.98
C GLN A 20 62.56 32.07 -29.64
N ARG A 21 63.46 31.10 -29.78
CA ARG A 21 63.27 29.88 -30.60
C ARG A 21 62.82 28.64 -29.83
N TYR A 22 62.69 28.72 -28.50
CA TYR A 22 62.35 27.56 -27.65
C TYR A 22 60.85 27.48 -27.26
N GLN A 23 60.09 28.58 -27.35
CA GLN A 23 58.69 28.61 -26.87
C GLN A 23 57.72 27.84 -27.79
N ASP A 24 57.85 27.92 -29.11
CA ASP A 24 56.91 27.32 -30.08
C ASP A 24 56.74 25.79 -29.97
N THR A 25 57.79 25.07 -29.57
CA THR A 25 57.75 23.60 -29.49
C THR A 25 57.03 23.11 -28.24
N VAL A 26 57.05 23.91 -27.18
CA VAL A 26 56.47 23.58 -25.88
C VAL A 26 54.95 23.79 -25.91
N GLU A 27 54.47 24.93 -26.39
CA GLU A 27 53.03 25.22 -26.46
C GLU A 27 52.26 24.21 -27.32
N ARG A 28 52.79 23.81 -28.48
CA ARG A 28 52.14 22.81 -29.35
C ARG A 28 52.01 21.42 -28.71
N ARG A 29 52.83 21.08 -27.71
CA ARG A 29 52.67 19.83 -26.94
C ARG A 29 51.66 20.01 -25.81
N PHE A 30 51.71 21.12 -25.06
CA PHE A 30 50.74 21.40 -23.99
C PHE A 30 49.30 21.54 -24.52
N PHE A 31 49.08 22.21 -25.66
CA PHE A 31 47.74 22.31 -26.26
C PHE A 31 47.13 20.94 -26.62
N ARG A 32 47.93 19.99 -27.14
CA ARG A 32 47.43 18.63 -27.44
C ARG A 32 47.08 17.82 -26.18
N VAL A 33 47.76 18.07 -25.06
CA VAL A 33 47.47 17.41 -23.78
C VAL A 33 46.24 18.04 -23.13
N ALA A 34 46.15 19.37 -23.08
CA ALA A 34 45.02 20.09 -22.50
C ALA A 34 43.68 19.76 -23.19
N ILE A 35 43.64 19.74 -24.54
CA ILE A 35 42.42 19.43 -25.31
C ILE A 35 41.98 17.97 -25.10
N ARG A 36 42.92 17.02 -24.92
CA ARG A 36 42.58 15.62 -24.60
C ARG A 36 42.03 15.48 -23.18
N SER A 37 42.60 16.20 -22.21
CA SER A 37 42.12 16.18 -20.82
C SER A 37 40.73 16.79 -20.66
N THR A 38 40.40 17.89 -21.36
CA THR A 38 39.06 18.47 -21.32
C THR A 38 38.03 17.59 -22.03
N LEU A 39 38.35 16.97 -23.16
CA LEU A 39 37.45 16.02 -23.83
C LEU A 39 37.15 14.78 -22.97
N ILE A 40 38.15 14.23 -22.27
CA ILE A 40 37.96 13.11 -21.33
C ILE A 40 37.13 13.55 -20.12
N GLY A 41 37.40 14.74 -19.58
CA GLY A 41 36.61 15.32 -18.48
C GLY A 41 35.14 15.54 -18.86
N VAL A 42 34.87 16.11 -20.03
CA VAL A 42 33.51 16.32 -20.54
C VAL A 42 32.81 14.99 -20.86
N ALA A 43 33.51 14.02 -21.47
CA ALA A 43 32.94 12.69 -21.72
C ALA A 43 32.57 11.95 -20.43
N LEU A 44 33.44 12.01 -19.41
CA LEU A 44 33.13 11.47 -18.07
C LEU A 44 31.97 12.24 -17.42
N PHE A 45 31.92 13.56 -17.50
CA PHE A 45 30.83 14.36 -16.93
C PHE A 45 29.47 14.03 -17.58
N ILE A 46 29.46 13.83 -18.91
CA ILE A 46 28.27 13.37 -19.65
C ILE A 46 27.88 11.94 -19.23
N LEU A 47 28.84 11.02 -19.13
CA LEU A 47 28.60 9.65 -18.64
C LEU A 47 28.05 9.63 -17.20
N PHE A 48 28.57 10.45 -16.31
CA PHE A 48 28.09 10.56 -14.92
C PHE A 48 26.72 11.26 -14.82
N HIS A 49 26.37 12.19 -15.71
CA HIS A 49 25.02 12.78 -15.79
C HIS A 49 24.00 11.89 -16.51
N GLN A 50 24.44 10.89 -17.29
CA GLN A 50 23.57 9.90 -17.92
C GLN A 50 23.31 8.65 -17.06
N LEU A 51 24.00 8.50 -15.92
CA LEU A 51 23.65 7.47 -14.95
C LEU A 51 22.25 7.76 -14.38
N PRO A 52 21.26 6.87 -14.55
CA PRO A 52 19.96 7.05 -13.93
C PRO A 52 20.15 7.12 -12.41
N ARG A 53 19.52 8.11 -11.77
CA ARG A 53 19.55 8.24 -10.30
C ARG A 53 19.16 6.88 -9.69
N PRO A 54 19.85 6.42 -8.62
CA PRO A 54 19.43 5.21 -7.93
C PRO A 54 17.96 5.38 -7.53
N VAL A 55 17.07 4.54 -8.04
CA VAL A 55 15.66 4.62 -7.68
C VAL A 55 15.57 4.18 -6.23
N VAL A 56 15.21 5.11 -5.36
CA VAL A 56 15.04 4.85 -3.94
C VAL A 56 13.75 4.07 -3.75
N ASP A 57 13.85 2.86 -3.20
CA ASP A 57 12.69 2.10 -2.76
C ASP A 57 11.94 2.93 -1.72
N THR A 58 10.68 3.26 -2.01
CA THR A 58 9.86 4.18 -1.20
C THR A 58 8.48 3.60 -1.00
N GLN A 59 7.91 3.80 0.19
CA GLN A 59 6.54 3.43 0.52
C GLN A 59 5.82 4.67 1.07
N THR A 60 4.59 4.88 0.61
CA THR A 60 3.74 6.02 0.97
C THR A 60 2.35 5.50 1.27
N CYS A 61 1.94 5.61 2.54
CA CYS A 61 0.63 5.18 2.99
C CYS A 61 -0.38 6.31 2.87
N TYR A 62 -1.63 6.02 2.53
CA TYR A 62 -2.64 7.08 2.41
C TYR A 62 -3.04 7.72 3.74
N SER A 63 -2.81 7.01 4.85
CA SER A 63 -2.92 7.55 6.22
C SER A 63 -1.99 8.74 6.46
N SER A 64 -0.74 8.72 5.97
CA SER A 64 0.20 9.84 6.18
C SER A 64 -0.05 11.05 5.29
N LEU A 65 -0.89 10.92 4.26
CA LEU A 65 -1.30 12.03 3.39
C LEU A 65 -2.56 12.74 3.90
N GLY A 66 -3.36 12.08 4.75
CA GLY A 66 -4.64 12.61 5.25
C GLY A 66 -5.73 12.77 4.19
N THR A 67 -5.52 12.22 2.99
CA THR A 67 -6.40 12.41 1.80
C THR A 67 -7.56 11.42 1.70
N SER A 68 -7.61 10.41 2.57
CA SER A 68 -8.59 9.32 2.50
C SER A 68 -9.10 8.94 3.89
N ARG A 69 -10.41 8.71 4.00
CA ARG A 69 -11.06 8.01 5.13
C ARG A 69 -11.40 6.57 4.79
N ALA A 70 -11.18 6.12 3.56
CA ALA A 70 -11.36 4.72 3.21
C ALA A 70 -10.36 3.84 3.96
N TYR A 71 -10.85 2.67 4.35
CA TYR A 71 -10.09 1.62 5.01
C TYR A 71 -10.68 0.25 4.66
N ALA A 72 -9.87 -0.79 4.79
CA ALA A 72 -10.24 -2.18 4.56
C ALA A 72 -9.58 -3.10 5.60
N SER A 73 -10.10 -4.31 5.82
CA SER A 73 -9.47 -5.31 6.69
C SER A 73 -8.21 -5.86 6.04
N ALA A 74 -7.18 -6.15 6.85
CA ALA A 74 -5.96 -6.78 6.34
C ALA A 74 -6.23 -8.13 5.65
N GLU A 75 -7.22 -8.88 6.14
CA GLU A 75 -7.67 -10.15 5.55
C GLU A 75 -8.21 -9.98 4.13
N ALA A 76 -9.14 -9.04 3.92
CA ALA A 76 -9.71 -8.78 2.59
C ALA A 76 -8.64 -8.38 1.59
N LEU A 77 -7.64 -7.59 2.00
CA LEU A 77 -6.50 -7.23 1.15
C LEU A 77 -5.58 -8.45 0.87
N ASN A 78 -5.25 -9.25 1.88
CA ASN A 78 -4.34 -10.39 1.74
C ASN A 78 -4.90 -11.50 0.84
N ASN A 79 -6.22 -11.76 0.90
CA ASN A 79 -6.90 -12.84 0.20
C ASN A 79 -6.70 -12.88 -1.34
N ASN A 80 -6.24 -11.78 -1.95
CA ASN A 80 -6.11 -11.66 -3.40
C ASN A 80 -4.68 -11.40 -3.91
N ILE A 81 -3.67 -11.25 -3.04
CA ILE A 81 -2.30 -10.88 -3.46
C ILE A 81 -1.73 -11.88 -4.47
N ASP A 82 -1.72 -13.16 -4.14
CA ASP A 82 -1.09 -14.17 -5.00
C ASP A 82 -1.80 -14.30 -6.34
N ASN A 83 -3.14 -14.28 -6.32
CA ASN A 83 -3.97 -14.28 -7.53
C ASN A 83 -3.72 -13.03 -8.39
N PHE A 84 -3.53 -11.85 -7.79
CA PHE A 84 -3.20 -10.62 -8.49
C PHE A 84 -1.81 -10.69 -9.12
N CYS A 85 -0.81 -11.09 -8.34
CA CYS A 85 0.58 -11.13 -8.76
C CYS A 85 0.83 -12.24 -9.80
N GLN A 86 0.10 -13.36 -9.73
CA GLN A 86 0.10 -14.39 -10.78
C GLN A 86 -0.54 -13.89 -12.08
N ASP A 87 -1.69 -13.20 -12.01
CA ASP A 87 -2.33 -12.59 -13.18
C ASP A 87 -1.42 -11.54 -13.84
N ALA A 88 -0.77 -10.70 -13.04
CA ALA A 88 0.21 -9.73 -13.52
C ALA A 88 1.43 -10.40 -14.20
N ALA A 89 1.92 -11.52 -13.64
CA ALA A 89 3.02 -12.31 -14.22
C ALA A 89 2.64 -13.02 -15.53
N ASN A 90 1.41 -13.48 -15.66
CA ASN A 90 0.91 -14.10 -16.89
C ASN A 90 0.67 -13.06 -18.00
N ASN A 91 0.32 -11.82 -17.64
CA ASN A 91 -0.06 -10.76 -18.58
C ASN A 91 1.04 -9.71 -18.85
N VAL A 92 2.30 -10.01 -18.53
CA VAL A 92 3.47 -9.10 -18.67
C VAL A 92 3.61 -8.51 -20.07
N LEU A 93 3.32 -9.28 -21.12
CA LEU A 93 3.38 -8.82 -22.51
C LEU A 93 2.41 -7.67 -22.82
N PHE A 94 1.32 -7.55 -22.05
CA PHE A 94 0.38 -6.43 -22.16
C PHE A 94 0.75 -5.23 -21.28
N ILE A 95 1.82 -5.35 -20.47
CA ILE A 95 2.43 -4.23 -19.74
C ILE A 95 3.45 -3.55 -20.65
N THR A 96 2.93 -2.92 -21.69
CA THR A 96 3.70 -2.01 -22.53
C THR A 96 4.23 -0.85 -21.69
N ILE A 97 5.38 -0.29 -22.06
CA ILE A 97 6.03 0.82 -21.32
C ILE A 97 5.02 1.93 -21.05
N GLY A 98 4.82 2.28 -19.76
CA GLY A 98 3.84 3.29 -19.33
C GLY A 98 2.40 2.77 -19.09
N ARG A 99 2.12 1.48 -19.27
CA ARG A 99 0.86 0.85 -18.85
C ARG A 99 0.95 0.25 -17.45
N THR A 100 -0.21 0.18 -16.80
CA THR A 100 -0.44 -0.55 -15.55
C THR A 100 -1.23 -1.85 -15.82
N ARG A 101 -1.16 -2.78 -14.86
CA ARG A 101 -2.18 -3.82 -14.63
C ARG A 101 -2.92 -3.42 -13.37
N SER A 102 -4.24 -3.43 -13.41
CA SER A 102 -5.10 -3.09 -12.28
C SER A 102 -6.27 -4.05 -12.22
N LYS A 103 -6.66 -4.47 -11.02
CA LYS A 103 -7.82 -5.33 -10.82
C LYS A 103 -8.56 -4.91 -9.55
N THR A 104 -9.86 -4.71 -9.68
CA THR A 104 -10.77 -4.40 -8.57
C THR A 104 -11.30 -5.69 -7.96
N TYR A 105 -11.39 -5.70 -6.63
CA TYR A 105 -11.86 -6.82 -5.81
C TYR A 105 -13.03 -6.37 -4.95
N TYR A 106 -13.93 -7.31 -4.67
CA TYR A 106 -15.14 -7.12 -3.87
C TYR A 106 -15.99 -5.90 -4.29
N PRO A 107 -16.37 -5.78 -5.59
CA PRO A 107 -17.16 -4.66 -6.09
C PRO A 107 -18.51 -4.55 -5.38
N ASN A 108 -18.93 -3.31 -5.12
CA ASN A 108 -20.14 -2.92 -4.38
C ASN A 108 -20.15 -3.30 -2.89
N THR A 109 -19.04 -3.76 -2.32
CA THR A 109 -18.93 -4.07 -0.88
C THR A 109 -18.25 -2.93 -0.09
N PRO A 110 -18.33 -2.91 1.26
CA PRO A 110 -17.55 -2.01 2.09
C PRO A 110 -16.02 -2.17 1.97
N GLU A 111 -15.54 -3.33 1.47
CA GLU A 111 -14.11 -3.64 1.28
C GLU A 111 -13.69 -3.54 -0.20
N GLU A 112 -14.36 -2.73 -1.03
CA GLU A 112 -13.97 -2.57 -2.42
C GLU A 112 -12.60 -1.87 -2.56
N TYR A 113 -11.67 -2.52 -3.27
CA TYR A 113 -10.34 -1.98 -3.55
C TYR A 113 -9.81 -2.38 -4.93
N THR A 114 -8.85 -1.61 -5.45
CA THR A 114 -8.03 -1.97 -6.62
C THR A 114 -6.60 -2.24 -6.20
N MET A 115 -6.05 -3.39 -6.63
CA MET A 115 -4.60 -3.60 -6.69
C MET A 115 -4.08 -3.18 -8.06
N THR A 116 -2.98 -2.44 -8.09
CA THR A 116 -2.33 -1.94 -9.31
C THR A 116 -0.83 -2.21 -9.28
N VAL A 117 -0.28 -2.67 -10.41
CA VAL A 117 1.17 -2.71 -10.68
C VAL A 117 1.50 -2.01 -11.99
N GLY A 118 2.52 -1.15 -11.98
CA GLY A 118 3.02 -0.40 -13.14
C GLY A 118 4.51 -0.60 -13.32
N LEU A 119 4.95 -0.67 -14.59
CA LEU A 119 6.35 -0.84 -14.97
C LEU A 119 6.86 0.43 -15.67
N SER A 120 7.96 0.97 -15.16
CA SER A 120 8.71 2.05 -15.81
C SER A 120 9.56 1.52 -16.98
N ASN A 121 10.02 2.44 -17.84
CA ASN A 121 10.84 2.13 -19.01
C ASN A 121 12.03 1.24 -18.63
N HIS A 122 12.32 0.23 -19.46
CA HIS A 122 13.44 -0.71 -19.29
C HIS A 122 13.35 -1.66 -18.07
N ALA A 123 12.15 -1.96 -17.55
CA ALA A 123 11.95 -3.16 -16.75
C ALA A 123 12.14 -4.41 -17.63
N PHE A 124 12.96 -5.36 -17.19
CA PHE A 124 13.21 -6.63 -17.88
C PHE A 124 12.61 -7.77 -17.04
N GLY A 125 11.58 -8.42 -17.57
CA GLY A 125 10.80 -9.43 -16.86
C GLY A 125 9.80 -8.84 -15.84
N PHE A 126 9.15 -9.75 -15.12
CA PHE A 126 8.31 -9.48 -13.96
C PHE A 126 8.54 -10.61 -12.96
N ASP A 127 8.56 -10.27 -11.67
CA ASP A 127 8.85 -11.21 -10.60
C ASP A 127 7.63 -11.28 -9.68
N GLN A 128 6.95 -12.42 -9.69
CA GLN A 128 5.73 -12.64 -8.89
C GLN A 128 6.03 -12.54 -7.39
N HIS A 129 7.18 -13.04 -6.93
CA HIS A 129 7.55 -12.99 -5.52
C HIS A 129 7.73 -11.54 -5.06
N LYS A 130 8.45 -10.73 -5.85
CA LYS A 130 8.60 -9.29 -5.55
C LYS A 130 7.27 -8.53 -5.58
N CYS A 131 6.32 -8.95 -6.42
CA CYS A 131 4.96 -8.41 -6.39
C CYS A 131 4.24 -8.77 -5.07
N THR A 132 4.27 -10.04 -4.67
CA THR A 132 3.66 -10.50 -3.41
C THR A 132 4.29 -9.79 -2.21
N ASP A 133 5.62 -9.70 -2.14
CA ASP A 133 6.36 -8.96 -1.09
C ASP A 133 5.95 -7.49 -1.04
N ALA A 134 5.94 -6.82 -2.20
CA ALA A 134 5.64 -5.39 -2.27
C ALA A 134 4.20 -5.08 -1.84
N MET A 135 3.21 -5.85 -2.31
CA MET A 135 1.82 -5.70 -1.89
C MET A 135 1.64 -6.03 -0.41
N SER A 136 2.24 -7.13 0.07
CA SER A 136 2.21 -7.51 1.49
C SER A 136 2.84 -6.44 2.38
N SER A 137 3.90 -5.76 1.93
CA SER A 137 4.54 -4.66 2.67
C SER A 137 3.69 -3.39 2.74
N ILE A 138 2.85 -3.12 1.72
CA ILE A 138 1.84 -2.05 1.78
C ILE A 138 0.78 -2.42 2.84
N ILE A 139 0.28 -3.65 2.82
CA ILE A 139 -0.76 -4.12 3.74
C ILE A 139 -0.24 -4.16 5.18
N SER A 140 0.97 -4.63 5.43
CA SER A 140 1.54 -4.68 6.78
C SER A 140 1.96 -3.31 7.31
N GLY A 141 2.39 -2.38 6.46
CA GLY A 141 2.91 -1.07 6.87
C GLY A 141 1.94 0.11 6.78
N CYS A 142 0.80 0.00 6.08
CA CYS A 142 -0.13 1.11 5.86
C CYS A 142 -1.45 0.99 6.64
N ASP A 143 -1.30 1.04 7.96
CA ASP A 143 -2.39 1.10 8.94
C ASP A 143 -3.20 2.40 8.90
N VAL A 144 -4.44 2.31 9.40
CA VAL A 144 -5.20 3.47 9.87
C VAL A 144 -4.54 4.04 11.13
N SER A 145 -4.14 5.31 11.07
CA SER A 145 -3.60 6.04 12.23
C SER A 145 -4.67 6.94 12.86
N VAL A 146 -5.54 6.37 13.70
CA VAL A 146 -6.44 7.17 14.56
C VAL A 146 -6.18 6.89 16.03
N ASN A 147 -5.89 7.93 16.80
CA ASN A 147 -5.73 7.92 18.26
C ASN A 147 -4.77 6.84 18.81
N GLY A 148 -3.80 6.40 18.01
CA GLY A 148 -2.78 5.42 18.39
C GLY A 148 -3.26 3.99 18.56
N SER A 149 -4.48 3.64 18.13
CA SER A 149 -5.04 2.30 18.30
C SER A 149 -5.68 1.76 17.01
N ASN A 150 -5.26 0.55 16.60
CA ASN A 150 -5.83 -0.16 15.45
C ASN A 150 -6.07 -1.64 15.76
N PRO A 151 -6.93 -1.98 16.75
CA PRO A 151 -7.10 -3.35 17.24
C PRO A 151 -7.68 -4.31 16.19
N MET A 152 -8.43 -3.78 15.22
CA MET A 152 -9.00 -4.53 14.10
C MET A 152 -8.09 -4.61 12.87
N ASN A 153 -6.84 -4.11 12.97
CA ASN A 153 -5.84 -4.16 11.91
C ASN A 153 -6.32 -3.55 10.56
N TRP A 154 -7.09 -2.45 10.64
CA TRP A 154 -7.62 -1.72 9.49
C TRP A 154 -6.50 -1.05 8.69
N LYS A 155 -6.53 -1.18 7.37
CA LYS A 155 -5.52 -0.67 6.45
C LYS A 155 -6.10 0.43 5.57
N GLN A 156 -5.32 1.46 5.26
CA GLN A 156 -5.73 2.54 4.33
C GLN A 156 -5.17 2.37 2.92
N GLY A 157 -4.39 1.31 2.69
CA GLY A 157 -3.67 1.14 1.43
C GLY A 157 -2.58 2.20 1.24
N GLY A 158 -2.08 2.28 0.02
CA GLY A 158 -0.93 3.12 -0.30
C GLY A 158 -0.19 2.63 -1.52
N LYS A 159 1.01 3.18 -1.69
CA LYS A 159 1.86 2.99 -2.86
C LYS A 159 3.28 2.64 -2.44
N ARG A 160 3.90 1.69 -3.15
CA ARG A 160 5.31 1.34 -3.03
C ARG A 160 5.99 1.43 -4.40
N VAL A 161 7.07 2.19 -4.48
CA VAL A 161 7.99 2.17 -5.63
C VAL A 161 9.18 1.30 -5.24
N GLN A 162 9.51 0.33 -6.09
CA GLN A 162 10.68 -0.53 -5.90
C GLN A 162 11.43 -0.68 -7.23
N GLY A 163 12.64 -0.13 -7.31
CA GLY A 163 13.42 -0.08 -8.55
C GLY A 163 12.61 0.48 -9.73
N LYS A 164 12.20 -0.40 -10.67
CA LYS A 164 11.45 -0.01 -11.88
C LYS A 164 9.94 -0.25 -11.79
N TYR A 165 9.45 -0.72 -10.65
CA TYR A 165 8.07 -1.13 -10.42
C TYR A 165 7.37 -0.16 -9.47
N THR A 166 6.08 0.03 -9.69
CA THR A 166 5.16 0.70 -8.76
C THR A 166 4.05 -0.27 -8.42
N TYR A 167 3.82 -0.49 -7.14
CA TYR A 167 2.74 -1.30 -6.57
C TYR A 167 1.82 -0.37 -5.79
N GLN A 168 0.51 -0.56 -5.87
CA GLN A 168 -0.46 0.34 -5.28
C GLN A 168 -1.74 -0.40 -4.90
N ILE A 169 -2.31 -0.05 -3.74
CA ILE A 169 -3.58 -0.57 -3.23
C ILE A 169 -4.46 0.61 -2.90
N ASP A 170 -5.54 0.79 -3.67
CA ASP A 170 -6.51 1.88 -3.55
C ASP A 170 -7.83 1.35 -3.00
N ILE A 171 -8.31 1.89 -1.88
CA ILE A 171 -9.58 1.48 -1.25
C ILE A 171 -10.62 2.57 -1.51
N PHE A 172 -11.81 2.19 -1.99
CA PHE A 172 -12.77 3.17 -2.52
C PHE A 172 -13.78 3.71 -1.51
N ARG A 173 -14.22 2.89 -0.55
CA ARG A 173 -15.34 3.22 0.34
C ARG A 173 -14.98 4.29 1.38
N GLN A 174 -15.24 5.55 1.04
CA GLN A 174 -15.00 6.73 1.89
C GLN A 174 -16.12 6.99 2.93
N ASN A 175 -17.33 6.46 2.71
CA ASN A 175 -18.54 6.74 3.49
C ASN A 175 -18.76 5.78 4.68
N ARG A 176 -17.69 5.18 5.21
CA ARG A 176 -17.70 4.35 6.42
C ARG A 176 -17.53 5.21 7.70
N PRO A 177 -17.84 4.70 8.92
CA PRO A 177 -17.59 5.44 10.16
C PRO A 177 -16.12 5.83 10.31
N TRP A 178 -15.88 7.03 10.85
CA TRP A 178 -14.54 7.51 11.16
C TRP A 178 -14.51 8.09 12.59
N PRO A 179 -13.67 7.57 13.51
CA PRO A 179 -12.73 6.45 13.37
C PRO A 179 -13.39 5.11 12.98
N PRO A 180 -12.62 4.18 12.37
CA PRO A 180 -13.07 2.80 12.21
C PRO A 180 -13.38 2.15 13.57
N PRO A 181 -14.26 1.14 13.62
CA PRO A 181 -14.64 0.49 14.86
C PRO A 181 -13.48 -0.32 15.44
N ALA A 182 -13.36 -0.29 16.77
CA ALA A 182 -12.32 -0.98 17.53
C ALA A 182 -12.60 -2.47 17.79
N LYS A 183 -13.80 -2.96 17.44
CA LYS A 183 -14.22 -4.36 17.53
C LYS A 183 -15.39 -4.60 16.56
N PRO A 184 -15.68 -5.84 16.13
CA PRO A 184 -16.93 -6.13 15.44
C PRO A 184 -18.14 -5.79 16.33
N ARG A 185 -19.25 -5.45 15.68
CA ARG A 185 -20.57 -5.33 16.30
C ARG A 185 -21.54 -6.23 15.55
N GLN A 186 -22.52 -6.77 16.27
CA GLN A 186 -23.64 -7.53 15.74
C GLN A 186 -24.91 -7.18 16.53
N GLY A 187 -26.07 -7.31 15.89
CA GLY A 187 -27.39 -7.13 16.49
C GLY A 187 -28.38 -8.13 15.90
N CYS A 188 -29.50 -8.36 16.59
CA CYS A 188 -30.58 -9.20 16.11
C CYS A 188 -31.91 -8.59 16.55
N GLU A 189 -32.84 -8.39 15.61
CA GLU A 189 -34.19 -7.90 15.86
C GLU A 189 -35.21 -8.93 15.41
N GLY A 190 -35.92 -9.52 16.36
CA GLY A 190 -37.01 -10.45 16.09
C GLY A 190 -38.36 -9.72 16.04
N TRP A 191 -39.20 -10.01 15.05
CA TRP A 191 -40.60 -9.59 15.05
C TRP A 191 -41.56 -10.73 14.74
N TYR A 192 -42.75 -10.63 15.33
CA TYR A 192 -43.76 -11.66 15.30
C TYR A 192 -44.84 -11.36 14.24
N LYS A 193 -45.08 -12.28 13.32
CA LYS A 193 -46.24 -12.27 12.40
C LYS A 193 -47.04 -13.57 12.54
N PHE A 194 -47.87 -13.63 13.57
CA PHE A 194 -48.90 -14.65 13.87
C PHE A 194 -48.44 -16.11 14.05
N ILE A 195 -47.72 -16.68 13.09
CA ILE A 195 -47.25 -18.07 13.10
C ILE A 195 -45.79 -18.20 12.66
N LEU A 196 -45.23 -17.14 12.07
CA LEU A 196 -43.83 -17.09 11.65
C LEU A 196 -43.10 -16.05 12.52
N GLN A 197 -41.97 -16.48 13.10
CA GLN A 197 -40.97 -15.58 13.67
C GLN A 197 -40.03 -15.19 12.52
N HIS A 198 -39.80 -13.89 12.36
CA HIS A 198 -38.78 -13.36 11.47
C HIS A 198 -37.72 -12.68 12.33
N TYR A 199 -36.47 -12.71 11.87
CA TYR A 199 -35.31 -12.17 12.56
C TYR A 199 -34.46 -11.41 11.54
N ASP A 200 -34.20 -10.12 11.74
CA ASP A 200 -33.09 -9.47 11.04
C ASP A 200 -31.83 -9.60 11.89
N ILE A 201 -30.71 -9.97 11.26
CA ILE A 201 -29.38 -9.93 11.87
C ILE A 201 -28.59 -8.79 11.22
N TYR A 202 -28.01 -7.92 12.04
CA TYR A 202 -27.22 -6.79 11.59
C TYR A 202 -25.76 -6.93 12.01
N GLY A 203 -24.85 -6.31 11.27
CA GLY A 203 -23.43 -6.30 11.63
C GLY A 203 -22.65 -5.09 11.14
N ALA A 204 -21.51 -4.84 11.79
CA ALA A 204 -20.54 -3.82 11.42
C ALA A 204 -19.13 -4.23 11.86
N GLY A 205 -18.12 -3.95 11.04
CA GLY A 205 -16.73 -4.30 11.34
C GLY A 205 -16.29 -5.71 10.94
N TRP A 206 -17.17 -6.53 10.35
CA TRP A 206 -16.90 -7.91 9.91
C TRP A 206 -17.87 -8.32 8.80
N ALA A 207 -17.61 -9.46 8.13
CA ALA A 207 -18.42 -9.96 6.99
C ALA A 207 -18.60 -8.94 5.84
N ASN A 208 -17.56 -8.14 5.58
CA ASN A 208 -17.67 -6.93 4.75
C ASN A 208 -17.36 -7.15 3.25
N TYR A 209 -17.01 -8.37 2.79
CA TYR A 209 -16.51 -8.59 1.41
C TYR A 209 -17.14 -9.76 0.65
N ASP A 210 -17.93 -10.62 1.30
CA ASP A 210 -18.36 -11.92 0.74
C ASP A 210 -19.88 -12.17 0.80
N TRP A 211 -20.69 -11.14 1.09
CA TRP A 211 -22.16 -11.20 1.12
C TRP A 211 -22.67 -12.27 2.09
N GLY A 212 -21.93 -12.45 3.20
CA GLY A 212 -22.18 -13.45 4.24
C GLY A 212 -21.85 -14.89 3.87
N GLN A 213 -21.42 -15.20 2.64
CA GLN A 213 -21.32 -16.59 2.15
C GLN A 213 -20.30 -17.46 2.89
N LYS A 214 -19.22 -16.89 3.43
CA LYS A 214 -18.19 -17.61 4.19
C LYS A 214 -18.10 -17.11 5.62
N SER A 215 -17.95 -15.81 5.79
CA SER A 215 -17.74 -15.13 7.07
C SER A 215 -18.92 -15.34 8.02
N LEU A 216 -20.13 -14.98 7.58
CA LEU A 216 -21.36 -15.08 8.36
C LEU A 216 -21.86 -16.52 8.47
N MET A 217 -21.83 -17.28 7.38
CA MET A 217 -22.13 -18.73 7.39
C MET A 217 -21.27 -19.49 8.41
N SER A 218 -19.97 -19.22 8.50
CA SER A 218 -19.09 -19.85 9.49
C SER A 218 -19.42 -19.46 10.93
N ALA A 219 -20.01 -18.29 11.16
CA ALA A 219 -20.42 -17.84 12.49
C ALA A 219 -21.79 -18.39 12.91
N ILE A 220 -22.76 -18.53 11.99
CA ILE A 220 -24.12 -18.98 12.35
C ILE A 220 -24.26 -20.51 12.36
N ASN A 221 -23.60 -21.24 11.44
CA ASN A 221 -23.75 -22.70 11.34
C ASN A 221 -23.51 -23.48 12.66
N PRO A 222 -22.55 -23.10 13.54
CA PRO A 222 -22.39 -23.73 14.85
C PRO A 222 -23.58 -23.51 15.81
N CYS A 223 -24.27 -22.36 15.70
CA CYS A 223 -25.39 -22.01 16.57
C CYS A 223 -26.70 -22.69 16.17
N CYS A 224 -26.98 -22.75 14.86
CA CYS A 224 -28.25 -23.27 14.35
C CYS A 224 -28.20 -24.73 13.90
N GLY A 225 -27.00 -25.30 13.72
CA GLY A 225 -26.81 -26.63 13.14
C GLY A 225 -26.64 -26.61 11.61
N LEU A 226 -26.00 -27.64 11.08
CA LEU A 226 -25.72 -27.78 9.64
C LEU A 226 -27.03 -27.91 8.84
N GLY A 227 -27.28 -26.94 7.95
CA GLY A 227 -28.43 -26.94 7.04
C GLY A 227 -29.69 -26.21 7.54
N SER A 228 -29.65 -25.62 8.75
CA SER A 228 -30.81 -24.91 9.33
C SER A 228 -31.08 -23.54 8.69
N LEU A 229 -30.06 -22.94 8.07
CA LEU A 229 -30.20 -21.82 7.14
C LEU A 229 -30.41 -22.38 5.73
N THR A 230 -31.64 -22.25 5.22
CA THR A 230 -32.03 -22.79 3.90
C THR A 230 -31.90 -21.76 2.76
N GLY A 231 -31.73 -20.49 3.13
CA GLY A 231 -31.46 -19.36 2.25
C GLY A 231 -31.34 -18.09 3.08
N TRP A 232 -30.97 -16.97 2.47
CA TRP A 232 -30.97 -15.66 3.13
C TRP A 232 -30.94 -14.52 2.11
N GLY A 233 -31.49 -13.37 2.48
CA GLY A 233 -31.16 -12.07 1.88
C GLY A 233 -30.00 -11.44 2.65
N PHE A 234 -29.02 -10.88 1.96
CA PHE A 234 -27.92 -10.12 2.57
C PHE A 234 -27.74 -8.80 1.80
N GLU A 235 -27.68 -7.68 2.52
CA GLU A 235 -27.51 -6.35 1.93
C GLU A 235 -26.40 -5.59 2.65
N TYR A 236 -25.49 -4.96 1.89
CA TYR A 236 -24.61 -3.92 2.42
C TYR A 236 -25.30 -2.56 2.30
N PHE A 237 -25.36 -1.83 3.41
CA PHE A 237 -25.81 -0.44 3.38
C PHE A 237 -24.75 0.44 2.71
N ASP A 238 -25.19 1.41 1.90
CA ASP A 238 -24.26 2.32 1.22
C ASP A 238 -23.44 3.15 2.23
N GLN A 239 -24.15 3.67 3.23
CA GLN A 239 -23.61 4.31 4.42
C GLN A 239 -24.21 3.62 5.65
N PRO A 240 -23.59 3.70 6.84
CA PRO A 240 -24.16 3.14 8.05
C PRO A 240 -25.56 3.68 8.36
N ASP A 241 -26.42 2.82 8.93
CA ASP A 241 -27.74 3.21 9.40
C ASP A 241 -27.67 4.07 10.69
N GLU A 242 -28.84 4.44 11.24
CA GLU A 242 -28.94 5.22 12.47
C GLU A 242 -28.31 4.53 13.70
N ASN A 243 -28.22 3.19 13.68
CA ASN A 243 -27.59 2.37 14.73
C ASN A 243 -26.08 2.14 14.52
N GLY A 244 -25.57 2.47 13.32
CA GLY A 244 -24.20 2.28 12.89
C GLY A 244 -23.89 0.89 12.31
N TRP A 245 -24.92 0.12 11.93
CA TRP A 245 -24.80 -1.13 11.17
C TRP A 245 -24.33 -0.87 9.75
N TRP A 246 -23.64 -1.84 9.14
CA TRP A 246 -23.09 -1.74 7.77
C TRP A 246 -23.75 -2.73 6.81
N TRP A 247 -24.44 -3.74 7.34
CA TRP A 247 -25.20 -4.72 6.58
C TRP A 247 -26.33 -5.31 7.42
N SER A 248 -27.31 -5.89 6.73
CA SER A 248 -28.38 -6.72 7.26
C SER A 248 -28.43 -8.10 6.61
N LEU A 249 -29.06 -9.04 7.31
CA LEU A 249 -29.36 -10.40 6.90
C LEU A 249 -30.80 -10.73 7.29
N ASP A 250 -31.63 -11.13 6.31
CA ASP A 250 -32.92 -11.80 6.51
C ASP A 250 -32.74 -13.31 6.24
N PRO A 251 -32.66 -14.17 7.27
CA PRO A 251 -32.39 -15.59 7.16
C PRO A 251 -33.69 -16.41 6.94
N ALA A 252 -33.72 -17.22 5.87
CA ALA A 252 -34.77 -18.20 5.65
C ALA A 252 -34.51 -19.47 6.49
N ILE A 253 -35.06 -19.46 7.70
CA ILE A 253 -34.90 -20.51 8.73
C ILE A 253 -36.02 -21.56 8.59
N SER A 254 -35.65 -22.85 8.62
CA SER A 254 -36.63 -23.96 8.54
C SER A 254 -37.32 -24.30 9.86
N ASP A 255 -36.67 -24.03 11.00
CA ASP A 255 -37.25 -24.15 12.34
C ASP A 255 -36.90 -22.89 13.19
N PRO A 256 -37.84 -21.94 13.35
CA PRO A 256 -37.57 -20.71 14.09
C PRO A 256 -37.33 -20.92 15.59
N SER A 257 -37.72 -22.08 16.15
CA SER A 257 -37.50 -22.37 17.58
C SER A 257 -36.02 -22.45 17.95
N LEU A 258 -35.14 -22.70 16.97
CA LEU A 258 -33.68 -22.72 17.12
C LEU A 258 -33.08 -21.34 17.48
N PHE A 259 -33.84 -20.25 17.36
CA PHE A 259 -33.43 -18.89 17.74
C PHE A 259 -33.99 -18.41 19.09
N THR A 260 -34.76 -19.25 19.80
CA THR A 260 -35.43 -18.84 21.05
C THR A 260 -34.48 -18.78 22.26
N GLY A 261 -33.69 -17.71 22.34
CA GLY A 261 -33.16 -17.20 23.61
C GLY A 261 -34.29 -16.65 24.49
N SER A 262 -34.27 -16.93 25.79
CA SER A 262 -35.37 -16.64 26.73
C SER A 262 -35.74 -15.15 26.82
N GLU A 263 -37.06 -14.88 26.88
CA GLU A 263 -37.72 -13.57 26.80
C GLU A 263 -37.37 -12.54 27.90
N ASP A 264 -36.55 -12.91 28.90
CA ASP A 264 -36.06 -12.04 29.99
C ASP A 264 -34.67 -11.41 29.75
N ARG A 265 -34.02 -11.69 28.61
CA ARG A 265 -32.78 -11.01 28.18
C ARG A 265 -32.81 -10.78 26.67
N GLY A 266 -33.23 -9.58 26.26
CA GLY A 266 -33.38 -9.22 24.84
C GLY A 266 -32.11 -9.51 24.05
N ILE A 267 -32.18 -10.52 23.17
CA ILE A 267 -31.12 -11.26 22.46
C ILE A 267 -29.70 -10.79 22.81
N THR A 268 -29.32 -10.98 24.08
CA THR A 268 -27.91 -11.00 24.45
C THR A 268 -27.38 -12.32 23.95
N SER A 269 -26.68 -12.26 22.81
CA SER A 269 -25.87 -13.34 22.23
C SER A 269 -26.68 -14.49 21.56
N CYS A 270 -26.26 -14.99 20.40
CA CYS A 270 -25.30 -16.11 20.30
C CYS A 270 -24.04 -15.95 21.17
N ASP A 271 -24.01 -16.57 22.36
CA ASP A 271 -22.87 -16.48 23.29
C ASP A 271 -21.80 -17.49 22.88
N SER A 272 -21.06 -17.10 21.85
CA SER A 272 -19.68 -17.53 21.65
C SER A 272 -18.70 -16.58 22.36
N SER A 273 -19.12 -15.97 23.48
CA SER A 273 -18.25 -15.20 24.38
C SER A 273 -17.23 -16.09 25.13
N HIS A 274 -17.30 -17.40 24.93
CA HIS A 274 -16.22 -18.34 25.18
C HIS A 274 -15.88 -19.08 23.86
N ASP A 275 -14.60 -19.01 23.50
CA ASP A 275 -13.90 -19.94 22.62
C ASP A 275 -14.23 -19.95 21.10
N LEU A 276 -14.33 -18.77 20.46
CA LEU A 276 -14.22 -18.62 19.00
C LEU A 276 -13.03 -17.74 18.51
N TRP A 277 -12.12 -17.32 19.40
CA TRP A 277 -10.96 -16.48 19.04
C TRP A 277 -9.65 -16.98 19.68
N SER A 278 -9.38 -18.28 19.53
CA SER A 278 -8.12 -18.95 19.88
C SER A 278 -7.58 -19.73 18.69
#